data_AF-A0A261WA07-F1
#
_entry.id   AF-A0A261WA07-F1
#
_cell.length_a   1.000
_cell.length_b   1.000
_cell.length_c   1.000
_cell.angle_alpha   90.00
_cell.angle_beta   90.00
_cell.angle_gamma   90.00
#
_symmetry.space_group_name_H-M   'P 1'
#
loop_
_entity.id
_entity.type
_entity.pdbx_description
1 polymer ?
#
loop_
_entity_poly.entity_id
_entity_poly.type
_entity_poly.pdbx_seq_one_letter_code
_entity_poly.pdbx_strand_id
1 'polypeptide(L)'
;MRVVRKGVPVSRRNFLAGSGAALVASLGAPEVLAQSARAALTADFAQLGPDTAATLLQVARDIFPHDKLGDKYYAAAIHPYETQAGQDAALKALIREGIDGLDRQARQRFKAAYAAIPSEMDRVALLVEIQDTPFFQRVRGDLVTSLYDNKDVWPFFGYEGSSWQKGGYLNRGFDDIDWL
;
A
#
# COMPACT_ATOMS: atom_id res chain seq x y z
N MET A 1 -22.94 -28.28 -20.81
CA MET A 1 -24.15 -27.55 -20.34
C MET A 1 -23.92 -26.06 -20.54
N ARG A 2 -24.70 -25.36 -21.37
CA ARG A 2 -24.44 -23.96 -21.77
C ARG A 2 -25.14 -23.03 -20.77
N VAL A 3 -24.39 -22.18 -20.08
CA VAL A 3 -24.94 -21.17 -19.15
C VAL A 3 -25.34 -19.93 -19.96
N VAL A 4 -26.63 -19.59 -19.97
CA VAL A 4 -27.14 -18.36 -20.58
C VAL A 4 -26.90 -17.20 -19.61
N ARG A 5 -26.02 -16.25 -19.96
CA ARG A 5 -25.86 -15.00 -19.20
C ARG A 5 -27.12 -14.13 -19.38
N LYS A 6 -27.93 -13.97 -18.34
CA LYS A 6 -28.95 -12.92 -18.27
C LYS A 6 -28.26 -11.59 -17.96
N GLY A 7 -27.88 -10.84 -19.00
CA GLY A 7 -27.49 -9.44 -18.84
C GLY A 7 -28.73 -8.57 -18.59
N VAL A 8 -28.67 -7.69 -17.60
CA VAL A 8 -29.67 -6.62 -17.44
C VAL A 8 -29.51 -5.67 -18.63
N PRO A 9 -30.57 -5.39 -19.42
CA PRO A 9 -30.45 -4.51 -20.57
C PRO A 9 -30.24 -3.06 -20.09
N VAL A 10 -29.01 -2.58 -20.19
CA VAL A 10 -28.70 -1.16 -19.94
C VAL A 10 -29.17 -0.35 -21.14
N SER A 11 -30.23 0.44 -20.96
CA SER A 11 -30.70 1.38 -21.98
C SER A 11 -29.69 2.51 -22.14
N ARG A 12 -29.35 2.87 -23.40
CA ARG A 12 -28.49 4.01 -23.74
C ARG A 12 -28.95 5.31 -23.05
N ARG A 13 -30.25 5.46 -22.83
CA ARG A 13 -30.84 6.64 -22.18
C ARG A 13 -30.60 6.65 -20.66
N ASN A 14 -30.58 5.49 -20.01
CA ASN A 14 -30.23 5.38 -18.58
C ASN A 14 -28.72 5.54 -18.36
N PHE A 15 -27.92 5.06 -19.32
CA PHE A 15 -26.48 5.30 -19.34
C PHE A 15 -26.17 6.80 -19.47
N LEU A 16 -26.78 7.48 -20.45
CA LEU A 16 -26.58 8.92 -20.68
C LEU A 16 -27.13 9.79 -19.54
N ALA A 17 -28.31 9.44 -18.99
CA ALA A 17 -28.87 10.13 -17.83
C ALA A 17 -28.02 9.94 -16.56
N GLY A 18 -27.36 8.79 -16.39
CA GLY A 18 -26.42 8.54 -15.29
C GLY A 18 -25.06 9.22 -15.48
N SER A 19 -24.58 9.37 -16.72
CA SER A 19 -23.27 9.99 -17.01
C SER A 19 -23.24 11.52 -16.92
N GLY A 20 -24.41 12.19 -16.89
CA GLY A 20 -24.48 13.65 -16.73
C GLY A 20 -24.05 14.17 -15.35
N ALA A 21 -24.04 13.31 -14.32
CA ALA A 21 -23.67 13.67 -12.95
C ALA A 21 -22.17 13.43 -12.62
N ALA A 22 -21.38 12.88 -13.54
CA ALA A 22 -20.02 12.39 -13.26
C ALA A 22 -18.89 13.34 -13.69
N LEU A 23 -19.17 14.59 -14.07
CA LEU A 23 -18.20 15.42 -14.80
C LEU A 23 -17.53 16.56 -14.00
N VAL A 24 -17.60 16.59 -12.67
CA VAL A 24 -16.82 17.58 -11.88
C VAL A 24 -16.18 16.93 -10.65
N ALA A 25 -15.18 16.06 -10.86
CA ALA A 25 -14.34 15.54 -9.77
C ALA A 25 -12.92 15.19 -10.21
N SER A 26 -12.42 15.80 -11.29
CA SER A 26 -11.35 15.17 -12.09
C SER A 26 -9.91 15.56 -11.73
N LEU A 27 -9.66 16.37 -10.69
CA LEU A 27 -8.28 16.81 -10.37
C LEU A 27 -7.88 16.60 -8.90
N GLY A 28 -8.61 15.78 -8.14
CA GLY A 28 -8.25 15.47 -6.75
C GLY A 28 -9.01 14.31 -6.10
N ALA A 29 -10.10 13.82 -6.70
CA ALA A 29 -10.88 12.73 -6.15
C ALA A 29 -10.13 11.40 -5.97
N PRO A 30 -9.27 10.92 -6.89
CA PRO A 30 -8.63 9.62 -6.72
C PRO A 30 -7.70 9.58 -5.51
N GLU A 31 -6.93 10.64 -5.29
CA GLU A 31 -5.97 10.70 -4.18
C GLU A 31 -6.67 10.92 -2.83
N VAL A 32 -7.70 11.75 -2.78
CA VAL A 32 -8.52 11.93 -1.57
C VAL A 32 -9.24 10.61 -1.20
N LEU A 33 -9.72 9.85 -2.19
CA LEU A 33 -10.29 8.53 -1.98
C LEU A 33 -9.23 7.50 -1.53
N ALA A 34 -8.02 7.57 -2.07
CA ALA A 34 -6.92 6.70 -1.63
C ALA A 34 -6.52 7.01 -0.18
N GLN A 35 -6.40 8.29 0.19
CA GLN A 35 -6.13 8.71 1.57
C GLN A 35 -7.24 8.27 2.53
N SER A 36 -8.51 8.40 2.15
CA SER A 36 -9.61 7.95 3.00
C SER A 36 -9.66 6.42 3.14
N ALA A 37 -9.34 5.68 2.09
CA ALA A 37 -9.19 4.22 2.16
C ALA A 37 -8.03 3.81 3.08
N ARG A 38 -6.89 4.50 3.02
CA ARG A 38 -5.75 4.28 3.92
C ARG A 38 -6.12 4.56 5.38
N ALA A 39 -6.77 5.70 5.62
CA ALA A 39 -7.24 6.05 6.96
C ALA A 39 -8.22 5.00 7.53
N ALA A 40 -9.08 4.42 6.69
CA ALA A 40 -9.97 3.34 7.10
C ALA A 40 -9.20 2.04 7.42
N LEU A 41 -8.15 1.71 6.66
CA LEU A 41 -7.31 0.53 6.87
C LEU A 41 -6.40 0.63 8.09
N THR A 42 -6.18 1.82 8.63
CA THR A 42 -5.30 2.06 9.77
C THR A 42 -6.03 2.62 11.00
N ALA A 43 -7.36 2.67 10.96
CA ALA A 43 -8.19 3.27 12.01
C ALA A 43 -8.06 2.58 13.38
N ASP A 44 -7.70 1.29 13.40
CA ASP A 44 -7.56 0.45 14.59
C ASP A 44 -6.14 0.41 15.18
N PHE A 45 -5.19 1.15 14.60
CA PHE A 45 -3.83 1.26 15.12
C PHE A 45 -3.79 2.12 16.39
N ALA A 46 -3.99 1.50 17.55
CA ALA A 46 -4.06 2.17 18.84
C ALA A 46 -2.69 2.54 19.43
N GLN A 47 -1.67 1.72 19.20
CA GLN A 47 -0.32 1.92 19.71
C GLN A 47 0.40 2.99 18.91
N LEU A 48 0.45 2.84 17.59
CA LEU A 48 1.09 3.81 16.72
C LEU A 48 0.22 5.05 16.49
N GLY A 49 -1.10 4.93 16.57
CA GLY A 49 -2.05 5.97 16.22
C GLY A 49 -2.41 5.93 14.72
N PRO A 50 -3.68 6.21 14.36
CA PRO A 50 -4.17 6.00 13.01
C PRO A 50 -3.49 6.87 11.94
N ASP A 51 -3.15 8.13 12.29
CA ASP A 51 -2.50 9.07 11.35
C ASP A 51 -1.04 8.67 11.06
N THR A 52 -0.30 8.25 12.11
CA THR A 52 1.06 7.71 11.96
C THR A 52 1.03 6.45 11.11
N ALA A 53 0.07 5.55 11.36
CA ALA A 53 -0.07 4.32 10.61
C ALA A 53 -0.48 4.55 9.14
N ALA A 54 -1.38 5.50 8.86
CA ALA A 54 -1.75 5.88 7.50
C ALA A 54 -0.55 6.42 6.72
N THR A 55 0.28 7.24 7.37
CA THR A 55 1.51 7.76 6.77
C THR A 55 2.54 6.65 6.57
N LEU A 56 2.69 5.74 7.54
CA LEU A 56 3.59 4.58 7.43
C LEU A 56 3.16 3.63 6.30
N LEU A 57 1.86 3.46 6.06
CA LEU A 57 1.33 2.70 4.92
C LEU A 57 1.76 3.35 3.61
N GLN A 58 1.63 4.68 3.48
CA GLN A 58 2.11 5.41 2.30
C GLN A 58 3.63 5.27 2.12
N VAL A 59 4.41 5.38 3.20
CA VAL A 59 5.86 5.12 3.17
C VAL A 59 6.16 3.70 2.67
N ALA A 60 5.43 2.69 3.16
CA ALA A 60 5.62 1.32 2.71
C ALA A 60 5.34 1.14 1.20
N ARG A 61 4.29 1.82 0.69
CA ARG A 61 3.98 1.88 -0.75
C ARG A 61 5.10 2.53 -1.56
N ASP A 62 5.64 3.65 -1.09
CA ASP A 62 6.66 4.39 -1.83
C ASP A 62 8.04 3.68 -1.77
N ILE A 63 8.33 2.89 -0.73
CA ILE A 63 9.56 2.07 -0.63
C ILE A 63 9.51 0.85 -1.58
N PHE A 64 8.37 0.17 -1.66
CA PHE A 64 8.16 -0.98 -2.53
C PHE A 64 6.90 -0.79 -3.40
N PRO A 65 6.98 0.05 -4.46
CA PRO A 65 5.81 0.43 -5.24
C PRO A 65 5.34 -0.72 -6.14
N HIS A 66 4.15 -1.25 -5.85
CA HIS A 66 3.45 -2.24 -6.68
C HIS A 66 2.05 -1.76 -7.06
N ASP A 67 1.85 -1.45 -8.34
CA ASP A 67 0.57 -1.00 -8.89
C ASP A 67 -0.55 -2.05 -8.78
N LYS A 68 -0.18 -3.34 -8.88
CA LYS A 68 -1.12 -4.46 -8.83
C LYS A 68 -1.59 -4.81 -7.41
N LEU A 69 -0.86 -4.36 -6.39
CA LEU A 69 -1.20 -4.62 -4.99
C LEU A 69 -2.09 -3.50 -4.47
N GLY A 70 -3.18 -3.86 -3.77
CA GLY A 70 -4.02 -2.91 -3.05
C GLY A 70 -3.47 -2.58 -1.66
N ASP A 71 -3.91 -1.45 -1.09
CA ASP A 71 -3.41 -0.89 0.19
C ASP A 71 -3.57 -1.85 1.37
N LYS A 72 -4.56 -2.76 1.32
CA LYS A 72 -4.76 -3.80 2.35
C LYS A 72 -3.52 -4.68 2.57
N TYR A 73 -2.72 -4.93 1.53
CA TYR A 73 -1.50 -5.75 1.66
C TYR A 73 -0.40 -4.96 2.38
N TYR A 74 -0.32 -3.65 2.15
CA TYR A 74 0.60 -2.77 2.86
C TYR A 74 0.15 -2.55 4.31
N ALA A 75 -1.16 -2.39 4.57
CA ALA A 75 -1.71 -2.34 5.92
C ALA A 75 -1.36 -3.62 6.71
N ALA A 76 -1.54 -4.79 6.11
CA ALA A 76 -1.12 -6.06 6.70
C ALA A 76 0.40 -6.13 6.93
N ALA A 77 1.21 -5.60 6.00
CA ALA A 77 2.67 -5.59 6.12
C ALA A 77 3.19 -4.68 7.24
N ILE A 78 2.47 -3.60 7.59
CA ILE A 78 2.84 -2.69 8.68
C ILE A 78 2.19 -3.07 10.03
N HIS A 79 1.15 -3.89 10.04
CA HIS A 79 0.46 -4.33 11.26
C HIS A 79 1.38 -4.98 12.34
N PRO A 80 2.45 -5.72 12.00
CA PRO A 80 3.39 -6.19 13.01
C PRO A 80 3.98 -5.08 13.89
N TYR A 81 4.17 -3.87 13.36
CA TYR A 81 4.65 -2.73 14.15
C TYR A 81 3.64 -2.30 15.21
N GLU A 82 2.34 -2.37 14.93
CA GLU A 82 1.30 -2.05 15.90
C GLU A 82 1.36 -3.00 17.11
N THR A 83 1.49 -4.30 16.83
CA THR A 83 1.62 -5.33 17.88
C THR A 83 2.90 -5.12 18.69
N GLN A 84 4.04 -4.91 18.02
CA GLN A 84 5.34 -4.74 18.67
C GLN A 84 5.43 -3.41 19.44
N ALA A 85 4.83 -2.34 18.95
CA ALA A 85 4.82 -1.04 19.61
C ALA A 85 4.10 -1.06 20.98
N GLY A 86 3.20 -2.02 21.21
CA GLY A 86 2.57 -2.25 22.52
C GLY A 86 3.52 -2.87 23.56
N GLN A 87 4.65 -3.43 23.12
CA GLN A 87 5.60 -4.17 23.95
C GLN A 87 6.99 -3.54 23.98
N ASP A 88 7.35 -2.80 22.94
CA ASP A 88 8.64 -2.15 22.75
C ASP A 88 8.46 -0.64 22.56
N ALA A 89 8.72 0.11 23.64
CA ALA A 89 8.63 1.55 23.64
C ALA A 89 9.68 2.22 22.74
N ALA A 90 10.85 1.60 22.55
CA ALA A 90 11.91 2.13 21.71
C ALA A 90 11.54 2.01 20.22
N LEU A 91 10.96 0.88 19.82
CA LEU A 91 10.40 0.72 18.47
C LEU A 91 9.25 1.70 18.23
N LYS A 92 8.32 1.83 19.19
CA LYS A 92 7.21 2.78 19.09
C LYS A 92 7.71 4.21 18.88
N ALA A 93 8.72 4.63 19.65
CA ALA A 93 9.36 5.93 19.49
C ALA A 93 10.03 6.07 18.11
N LEU A 94 10.84 5.07 17.70
CA LEU A 94 11.52 5.06 16.40
C LEU A 94 10.56 5.30 15.23
N ILE A 95 9.42 4.61 15.21
CA ILE A 95 8.42 4.76 14.15
C ILE A 95 7.73 6.12 14.22
N ARG A 96 7.23 6.52 15.39
CA ARG A 96 6.49 7.79 15.53
C ARG A 96 7.37 9.00 15.25
N GLU A 97 8.57 9.03 15.80
CA GLU A 97 9.52 10.13 15.59
C GLU A 97 10.03 10.20 14.15
N GLY A 98 10.22 9.04 13.51
CA GLY A 98 10.58 8.95 12.09
C GLY A 98 9.49 9.54 11.18
N ILE A 99 8.23 9.15 11.41
CA ILE A 99 7.08 9.69 10.69
C ILE A 99 6.91 11.19 10.97
N ASP A 100 6.98 11.63 12.22
CA ASP A 100 6.88 13.05 12.56
C ASP A 100 8.01 13.88 11.92
N GLY A 101 9.22 13.31 11.84
CA GLY A 101 10.36 13.93 11.16
C GLY A 101 10.12 14.10 9.66
N LEU A 102 9.65 13.03 9.01
CA LEU A 102 9.30 13.04 7.59
C LEU A 102 8.18 14.05 7.30
N ASP A 103 7.15 14.10 8.15
CA ASP A 103 6.02 15.03 8.04
C ASP A 103 6.48 16.48 8.21
N ARG A 104 7.43 16.76 9.12
CA ARG A 104 8.01 18.10 9.26
C ARG A 104 8.74 18.54 7.99
N GLN A 105 9.57 17.67 7.39
CA GLN A 105 10.28 17.98 6.14
C GLN A 105 9.28 18.21 4.99
N ALA A 106 8.28 17.33 4.87
CA ALA A 106 7.18 17.46 3.92
C ALA A 106 6.45 18.80 4.06
N ARG A 107 6.06 19.18 5.28
CA ARG A 107 5.37 20.46 5.54
C ARG A 107 6.25 21.67 5.27
N GLN A 108 7.55 21.60 5.55
CA GLN A 108 8.47 22.68 5.24
C GLN A 108 8.53 22.95 3.73
N ARG A 109 8.68 21.88 2.93
CA ARG A 109 8.90 21.96 1.49
C ARG A 109 7.63 22.09 0.66
N PHE A 110 6.59 21.33 1.01
CA PHE A 110 5.37 21.18 0.20
C PHE A 110 4.09 21.69 0.88
N LYS A 111 4.18 22.19 2.12
CA LYS A 111 3.03 22.69 2.93
C LYS A 111 1.94 21.63 3.18
N ALA A 112 2.29 20.36 3.06
CA ALA A 112 1.42 19.21 3.30
C ALA A 112 2.15 18.15 4.15
N ALA A 113 1.40 17.31 4.85
CA ALA A 113 1.94 16.08 5.44
C ALA A 113 2.46 15.15 4.33
N TYR A 114 3.39 14.25 4.64
CA TYR A 114 4.04 13.38 3.66
C TYR A 114 3.02 12.63 2.79
N ALA A 115 2.04 11.97 3.44
CA ALA A 115 1.02 11.19 2.73
C ALA A 115 0.01 12.04 1.95
N ALA A 116 -0.02 13.36 2.17
CA ALA A 116 -0.88 14.29 1.46
C ALA A 116 -0.20 14.93 0.23
N ILE A 117 1.10 14.68 0.00
CA ILE A 117 1.81 15.12 -1.20
C ILE A 117 1.32 14.28 -2.39
N PRO A 118 0.71 14.90 -3.44
CA PRO A 118 0.14 14.12 -4.55
C PRO A 118 1.19 13.42 -5.42
N SER A 119 2.34 14.06 -5.60
CA SER A 119 3.43 13.58 -6.45
C SER A 119 4.24 12.51 -5.73
N GLU A 120 4.25 11.29 -6.28
CA GLU A 120 5.10 10.21 -5.78
C GLU A 120 6.58 10.58 -5.86
N MET A 121 7.01 11.24 -6.94
CA MET A 121 8.41 11.67 -7.09
C MET A 121 8.83 12.62 -5.95
N ASP A 122 7.95 13.52 -5.53
CA ASP A 122 8.23 14.45 -4.43
C ASP A 122 8.30 13.72 -3.08
N ARG A 123 7.43 12.72 -2.88
CA ARG A 123 7.49 11.84 -1.70
C ARG A 123 8.78 11.02 -1.67
N VAL A 124 9.13 10.37 -2.78
CA VAL A 124 10.36 9.59 -2.92
C VAL A 124 11.60 10.45 -2.69
N ALA A 125 11.62 11.70 -3.16
CA ALA A 125 12.73 12.62 -2.89
C ALA A 125 12.96 12.83 -1.38
N LEU A 126 11.90 12.99 -0.59
CA LEU A 126 12.01 13.07 0.87
C LEU A 126 12.50 11.75 1.49
N LEU A 127 12.05 10.60 0.97
CA LEU A 127 12.52 9.29 1.43
C LEU A 127 14.02 9.08 1.17
N VAL A 128 14.52 9.51 0.01
CA VAL A 128 15.94 9.45 -0.33
C VAL A 128 16.77 10.28 0.65
N GLU A 129 16.29 11.47 1.05
CA GLU A 129 16.98 12.32 2.04
C GLU A 129 17.11 11.65 3.41
N ILE A 130 16.16 10.79 3.79
CA ILE A 130 16.18 10.07 5.08
C ILE A 130 16.66 8.62 4.96
N GLN A 131 17.15 8.18 3.80
CA GLN A 131 17.38 6.76 3.55
C GLN A 131 18.38 6.12 4.51
N ASP A 132 19.36 6.88 5.02
CA ASP A 132 20.38 6.37 5.94
C ASP A 132 19.95 6.45 7.41
N THR A 133 18.73 6.92 7.69
CA THR A 133 18.22 6.98 9.06
C THR A 133 17.86 5.60 9.59
N PRO A 134 17.97 5.37 10.92
CA PRO A 134 17.53 4.11 11.54
C PRO A 134 16.06 3.79 11.26
N PHE A 135 15.20 4.81 11.21
CA PHE A 135 13.78 4.65 10.88
C PHE A 135 13.59 4.06 9.48
N PHE A 136 14.20 4.69 8.45
CA PHE A 136 14.04 4.23 7.07
C PHE A 136 14.61 2.83 6.88
N GLN A 137 15.83 2.58 7.37
CA GLN A 137 16.47 1.26 7.23
C GLN A 137 15.67 0.16 7.94
N ARG A 138 15.10 0.45 9.12
CA ARG A 138 14.22 -0.48 9.82
C ARG A 138 12.97 -0.79 9.00
N VAL A 139 12.26 0.24 8.53
CA VAL A 139 11.03 0.07 7.74
C VAL A 139 11.29 -0.70 6.46
N ARG A 140 12.32 -0.32 5.69
CA ARG A 140 12.73 -1.00 4.47
C ARG A 140 13.10 -2.46 4.71
N GLY A 141 13.89 -2.75 5.74
CA GLY A 141 14.35 -4.10 6.05
C GLY A 141 13.21 -5.04 6.42
N ASP A 142 12.33 -4.62 7.32
CA ASP A 142 11.20 -5.44 7.77
C ASP A 142 10.18 -5.67 6.65
N LEU A 143 9.94 -4.66 5.80
CA LEU A 143 9.00 -4.76 4.67
C LEU A 143 9.40 -5.84 3.66
N VAL A 144 10.69 -6.14 3.49
CA VAL A 144 11.13 -7.26 2.63
C VAL A 144 10.50 -8.57 3.11
N THR A 145 10.37 -8.76 4.42
CA THR A 145 9.76 -9.97 4.95
C THR A 145 8.25 -9.82 5.06
N SER A 146 7.76 -8.72 5.66
CA SER A 146 6.34 -8.58 5.97
C SER A 146 5.44 -8.43 4.73
N LEU A 147 5.96 -7.88 3.62
CA LEU A 147 5.20 -7.77 2.37
C LEU A 147 5.31 -9.03 1.52
N TYR A 148 6.51 -9.57 1.33
CA TYR A 148 6.74 -10.68 0.38
C TYR A 148 6.52 -12.07 0.98
N ASP A 149 6.55 -12.24 2.31
CA ASP A 149 6.12 -13.49 2.97
C ASP A 149 4.59 -13.55 3.18
N ASN A 150 3.84 -12.56 2.66
CA ASN A 150 2.39 -12.61 2.62
C ASN A 150 1.91 -13.54 1.48
N LYS A 151 1.32 -14.68 1.83
CA LYS A 151 0.81 -15.67 0.87
C LYS A 151 -0.27 -15.12 -0.06
N ASP A 152 -1.03 -14.11 0.36
CA ASP A 152 -2.05 -13.48 -0.47
C ASP A 152 -1.43 -12.60 -1.57
N VAL A 153 -0.15 -12.23 -1.43
CA VAL A 153 0.61 -11.40 -2.37
C VAL A 153 1.30 -12.26 -3.44
N TRP A 154 1.63 -13.52 -3.15
CA TRP A 154 2.35 -14.41 -4.07
C TRP A 154 1.74 -14.56 -5.47
N PRO A 155 0.39 -14.68 -5.64
CA PRO A 155 -0.21 -14.79 -6.97
C PRO A 155 0.01 -13.56 -7.86
N PHE A 156 0.20 -12.37 -7.27
CA PHE A 156 0.47 -11.14 -8.03
C PHE A 156 1.87 -11.13 -8.66
N PHE A 157 2.78 -11.94 -8.12
CA PHE A 157 4.16 -12.07 -8.57
C PHE A 157 4.45 -13.39 -9.28
N GLY A 158 3.43 -14.21 -9.56
CA GLY A 158 3.61 -15.53 -10.17
C GLY A 158 4.36 -16.52 -9.28
N TYR A 159 4.40 -16.27 -7.96
CA TYR A 159 5.05 -17.19 -7.04
C TYR A 159 4.09 -18.29 -6.60
N GLU A 160 4.41 -19.52 -6.99
CA GLU A 160 3.60 -20.71 -6.77
C GLU A 160 3.72 -21.29 -5.33
N GLY A 161 4.39 -20.57 -4.40
CA GLY A 161 4.66 -21.04 -3.05
C GLY A 161 5.73 -22.15 -2.99
N SER A 162 6.03 -22.68 -1.80
CA SER A 162 7.19 -23.58 -1.57
C SER A 162 7.35 -24.71 -2.59
N SER A 163 8.52 -24.76 -3.23
CA SER A 163 8.91 -25.88 -4.11
C SER A 163 9.19 -27.16 -3.33
N TRP A 164 9.84 -27.07 -2.17
CA TRP A 164 10.20 -28.23 -1.35
C TRP A 164 8.97 -29.01 -0.87
N GLN A 165 7.95 -28.31 -0.34
CA GLN A 165 6.73 -28.95 0.15
C GLN A 165 5.83 -29.50 -0.96
N LYS A 166 6.07 -29.11 -2.22
CA LYS A 166 5.21 -29.40 -3.36
C LYS A 166 5.91 -30.21 -4.46
N GLY A 167 7.10 -30.74 -4.20
CA GLY A 167 7.82 -31.60 -5.14
C GLY A 167 8.43 -30.88 -6.34
N GLY A 168 8.77 -29.60 -6.19
CA GLY A 168 9.36 -28.76 -7.25
C GLY A 168 8.35 -27.96 -8.07
N TYR A 169 8.86 -27.23 -9.07
CA TYR A 169 8.06 -26.43 -10.01
C TYR A 169 7.93 -27.06 -11.41
N LEU A 170 8.56 -28.21 -11.66
CA LEU A 170 8.59 -28.84 -12.99
C LEU A 170 7.20 -28.99 -13.63
N ASN A 171 6.17 -29.27 -12.82
CA ASN A 171 4.77 -29.36 -13.27
C ASN A 171 3.87 -28.28 -12.64
N ARG A 172 4.46 -27.17 -12.17
CA ARG A 172 3.80 -26.12 -11.38
C ARG A 172 4.46 -24.75 -11.61
N GLY A 173 4.30 -24.19 -12.80
CA GLY A 173 4.70 -22.81 -13.06
C GLY A 173 6.15 -22.58 -13.47
N PHE A 174 6.98 -23.61 -13.59
CA PHE A 174 8.33 -23.44 -14.15
C PHE A 174 8.29 -22.89 -15.59
N ASP A 175 7.31 -23.33 -16.39
CA ASP A 175 7.11 -22.91 -17.78
C ASP A 175 6.02 -21.82 -17.95
N ASP A 176 5.48 -21.26 -16.87
CA ASP A 176 4.38 -20.26 -16.93
C ASP A 176 4.90 -18.84 -17.21
N ILE A 177 6.19 -18.68 -17.53
CA ILE A 177 6.82 -17.40 -17.82
C ILE A 177 6.75 -17.03 -19.30
N ASP A 178 6.26 -15.82 -19.56
CA ASP A 178 6.01 -15.24 -20.89
C ASP A 178 7.14 -14.31 -21.38
N TRP A 179 8.26 -14.26 -20.65
CA TRP A 179 9.37 -13.32 -20.86
C TRP A 179 10.70 -13.96 -21.30
N LEU A 180 10.69 -15.26 -21.62
CA LEU A 180 11.76 -15.95 -22.37
C LEU A 180 11.32 -16.13 -23.83
#